data_AF-M2ZLW5-F1
#
_entry.id   AF-M2ZLW5-F1
#
_cell.length_a   1.000
_cell.length_b   1.000
_cell.length_c   1.000
_cell.angle_alpha   90.00
_cell.angle_beta   90.00
_cell.angle_gamma   90.00
#
_symmetry.space_group_name_H-M   'P 1'
#
loop_
_entity.id
_entity.type
_entity.pdbx_description
1 polymer ?
#
loop_
_entity_poly.entity_id
_entity_poly.type
_entity_poly.pdbx_seq_one_letter_code
_entity_poly.pdbx_strand_id
1 'polypeptide(L)'
;ELSIEGVWRAVSVAQKYGFSTSSESATAWFDEWYKKLASLVKAGYKHYTMLLYPAFIFGHRGAFAQATKYLVYHNTGSYIPDHQPREFILEPPANAPSLHMPQHIMHQINAARARLKTILHRALYTPIDRLLKEARCNCAPTILYNYESSLARTGVWPLESKLMSDSVISAIHDLRAYDGKQWQIQTCGSLACTFDFDKIVITAREEIGNYFTGLCLDCMTASKGADADEKYWSHSKPGVNWDQGCAVSHGQPSWYFSFMGPREDMTE
;
A
#
# COMPACT_ATOMS: atom_id res chain seq x y z
N GLU A 1 -23.39 -15.86 14.25
CA GLU A 1 -22.63 -14.88 13.45
C GLU A 1 -21.62 -15.64 12.58
N LEU A 2 -21.37 -15.19 11.36
CA LEU A 2 -20.36 -15.82 10.50
C LEU A 2 -19.01 -15.17 10.80
N SER A 3 -18.01 -15.95 11.18
CA SER A 3 -16.62 -15.50 11.29
C SER A 3 -15.97 -15.39 9.90
N ILE A 4 -14.74 -14.89 9.82
CA ILE A 4 -13.99 -14.87 8.55
C ILE A 4 -13.82 -16.31 7.99
N GLU A 5 -13.63 -17.31 8.85
CA GLU A 5 -13.62 -18.72 8.48
C GLU A 5 -14.94 -19.15 7.81
N GLY A 6 -16.07 -18.69 8.36
CA GLY A 6 -17.39 -18.92 7.76
C GLY A 6 -17.51 -18.35 6.35
N VAL A 7 -16.90 -17.20 6.08
CA VAL A 7 -16.85 -16.62 4.73
C VAL A 7 -15.99 -17.47 3.80
N TRP A 8 -14.83 -17.94 4.26
CA TRP A 8 -13.98 -18.83 3.47
C TRP A 8 -14.69 -20.14 3.12
N ARG A 9 -15.48 -20.70 4.03
CA ARG A 9 -16.34 -21.87 3.75
C ARG A 9 -17.37 -21.54 2.66
N ALA A 10 -18.01 -20.37 2.73
CA ALA A 10 -18.95 -19.94 1.69
C ALA A 10 -18.26 -19.83 0.31
N VAL A 11 -17.05 -19.26 0.25
CA VAL A 11 -16.25 -19.19 -0.99
C VAL A 11 -15.91 -20.59 -1.51
N SER A 12 -15.46 -21.50 -0.64
CA SER A 12 -15.12 -22.87 -1.03
C SER A 12 -16.32 -23.64 -1.58
N VAL A 13 -17.48 -23.54 -0.91
CA VAL A 13 -18.74 -24.14 -1.37
C VAL A 13 -19.17 -23.52 -2.70
N ALA A 14 -19.08 -22.20 -2.84
CA ALA A 14 -19.43 -21.52 -4.09
C ALA A 14 -18.61 -22.02 -5.27
N GLN A 15 -17.29 -22.12 -5.12
CA GLN A 15 -16.42 -22.60 -6.18
C GLN A 15 -16.60 -24.10 -6.45
N LYS A 16 -16.84 -24.93 -5.42
CA LYS A 16 -17.04 -26.37 -5.58
C LYS A 16 -18.32 -26.71 -6.34
N TYR A 17 -19.40 -25.98 -6.09
CA TYR A 17 -20.72 -26.27 -6.66
C TYR A 17 -21.14 -25.28 -7.77
N GLY A 18 -20.29 -24.33 -8.13
CA GLY A 18 -20.54 -23.37 -9.21
C GLY A 18 -21.54 -22.26 -8.85
N PHE A 19 -21.71 -21.92 -7.57
CA PHE A 19 -22.52 -20.77 -7.19
C PHE A 19 -21.82 -19.47 -7.59
N SER A 20 -22.57 -18.54 -8.20
CA SER A 20 -22.04 -17.23 -8.57
C SER A 20 -21.82 -16.35 -7.33
N THR A 21 -20.56 -16.09 -7.01
CA THR A 21 -20.15 -15.12 -5.97
C THR A 21 -20.33 -13.66 -6.41
N SER A 22 -20.58 -13.44 -7.70
CA SER A 22 -20.89 -12.14 -8.30
C SER A 22 -22.38 -11.84 -8.40
N SER A 23 -23.24 -12.75 -7.94
CA SER A 23 -24.68 -12.53 -7.89
C SER A 23 -25.08 -11.44 -6.88
N GLU A 24 -26.19 -10.75 -7.12
CA GLU A 24 -26.69 -9.69 -6.25
C GLU A 24 -26.93 -10.19 -4.81
N SER A 25 -27.46 -11.41 -4.64
CA SER A 25 -27.68 -12.00 -3.32
C SER A 25 -26.37 -12.33 -2.59
N ALA A 26 -25.36 -12.84 -3.30
CA ALA A 26 -24.06 -13.16 -2.72
C ALA A 26 -23.30 -11.89 -2.30
N THR A 27 -23.31 -10.87 -3.16
CA THR A 27 -22.68 -9.58 -2.88
C THR A 27 -23.38 -8.85 -1.73
N ALA A 28 -24.71 -8.79 -1.71
CA ALA A 28 -25.48 -8.20 -0.60
C ALA A 28 -25.25 -8.94 0.73
N TRP A 29 -25.16 -10.27 0.71
CA TRP A 29 -24.81 -11.05 1.91
C TRP A 29 -23.41 -10.69 2.43
N PHE A 30 -22.41 -10.59 1.54
CA PHE A 30 -21.05 -10.23 1.94
C PHE A 30 -20.97 -8.80 2.45
N ASP A 31 -21.70 -7.85 1.85
CA ASP A 31 -21.81 -6.47 2.33
C ASP A 31 -22.38 -6.41 3.75
N GLU A 32 -23.48 -7.13 4.02
CA GLU A 32 -24.10 -7.19 5.34
C GLU A 32 -23.20 -7.87 6.38
N TRP A 33 -22.43 -8.88 5.96
CA TRP A 33 -21.41 -9.49 6.81
C TRP A 33 -20.28 -8.49 7.12
N TYR A 34 -19.76 -7.80 6.10
CA TYR A 34 -18.65 -6.87 6.23
C TYR A 34 -19.01 -5.63 7.09
N LYS A 35 -20.26 -5.13 7.02
CA LYS A 35 -20.74 -4.06 7.91
C LYS A 35 -20.66 -4.43 9.40
N LYS A 36 -20.86 -5.70 9.74
CA LYS A 36 -20.77 -6.22 11.11
C LYS A 36 -19.31 -6.39 11.57
N LEU A 37 -18.35 -6.30 10.66
CA LEU A 37 -16.92 -6.45 10.96
C LEU A 37 -16.40 -5.31 11.85
N ALA A 38 -16.93 -4.09 11.69
CA ALA A 38 -16.55 -2.92 12.48
C ALA A 38 -16.86 -3.10 13.98
N SER A 39 -17.88 -3.90 14.33
CA SER A 39 -18.19 -4.28 15.71
C SER A 39 -17.37 -5.47 16.23
N LEU A 40 -16.63 -6.17 15.37
CA LEU A 40 -16.06 -7.48 15.70
C LEU A 40 -14.54 -7.52 15.93
N VAL A 41 -13.72 -6.52 15.57
CA VAL A 41 -12.27 -6.67 15.79
C VAL A 41 -11.47 -5.37 15.94
N LYS A 42 -10.56 -5.37 16.94
CA LYS A 42 -9.19 -4.83 16.80
C LYS A 42 -8.46 -5.60 15.67
N ALA A 43 -8.87 -5.41 14.42
CA ALA A 43 -8.41 -6.24 13.30
C ALA A 43 -6.89 -6.13 13.14
N GLY A 44 -6.17 -7.20 13.47
CA GLY A 44 -4.72 -7.29 13.27
C GLY A 44 -4.34 -7.63 11.82
N TYR A 45 -3.05 -7.58 11.51
CA TYR A 45 -2.51 -7.84 10.17
C TYR A 45 -3.02 -9.14 9.52
N LYS A 46 -3.05 -10.24 10.29
CA LYS A 46 -3.55 -11.55 9.83
C LYS A 46 -5.02 -11.52 9.37
N HIS A 47 -5.83 -10.64 9.94
CA HIS A 47 -7.23 -10.52 9.52
C HIS A 47 -7.34 -9.97 8.10
N TYR A 48 -6.60 -8.91 7.79
CA TYR A 48 -6.62 -8.30 6.46
C TYR A 48 -6.01 -9.20 5.38
N THR A 49 -5.04 -10.04 5.71
CA THR A 49 -4.53 -11.06 4.77
C THR A 49 -5.61 -12.10 4.44
N MET A 50 -6.44 -12.50 5.43
CA MET A 50 -7.54 -13.45 5.20
C MET A 50 -8.76 -12.79 4.53
N LEU A 51 -8.96 -11.49 4.67
CA LEU A 51 -10.06 -10.75 4.04
C LEU A 51 -9.83 -10.55 2.53
N LEU A 52 -8.56 -10.53 2.10
CA LEU A 52 -8.16 -10.15 0.75
C LEU A 52 -8.85 -11.00 -0.34
N TYR A 53 -8.78 -12.33 -0.23
CA TYR A 53 -9.36 -13.24 -1.23
C TYR A 53 -10.89 -13.21 -1.26
N PRO A 54 -11.61 -13.32 -0.13
CA PRO A 54 -13.06 -13.12 -0.12
C PRO A 54 -13.51 -11.78 -0.70
N ALA A 55 -12.88 -10.67 -0.32
CA ALA A 55 -13.24 -9.35 -0.84
C ALA A 55 -13.07 -9.25 -2.36
N PHE A 56 -12.05 -9.92 -2.91
CA PHE A 56 -11.84 -10.03 -4.35
C PHE A 56 -12.94 -10.87 -5.03
N ILE A 57 -13.22 -12.06 -4.51
CA ILE A 57 -14.16 -13.03 -5.13
C ILE A 57 -15.61 -12.55 -5.08
N PHE A 58 -16.02 -11.87 -4.00
CA PHE A 58 -17.33 -11.22 -3.91
C PHE A 58 -17.35 -9.84 -4.58
N GLY A 59 -16.22 -9.38 -5.14
CA GLY A 59 -16.16 -8.08 -5.82
C GLY A 59 -16.44 -6.89 -4.89
N HIS A 60 -16.22 -7.01 -3.59
CA HIS A 60 -16.52 -5.93 -2.65
C HIS A 60 -15.41 -4.87 -2.69
N ARG A 61 -15.66 -3.77 -3.42
CA ARG A 61 -14.68 -2.72 -3.69
C ARG A 61 -14.07 -2.09 -2.43
N GLY A 62 -14.90 -1.70 -1.47
CA GLY A 62 -14.45 -1.07 -0.23
C GLY A 62 -13.53 -1.95 0.63
N ALA A 63 -13.99 -3.17 0.95
CA ALA A 63 -13.21 -4.17 1.68
C ALA A 63 -11.87 -4.50 1.01
N PHE A 64 -11.86 -4.66 -0.32
CA PHE A 64 -10.64 -4.98 -1.06
C PHE A 64 -9.63 -3.83 -1.04
N ALA A 65 -10.09 -2.60 -1.30
CA ALA A 65 -9.24 -1.41 -1.22
C ALA A 65 -8.70 -1.21 0.21
N GLN A 66 -9.53 -1.37 1.24
CA GLN A 66 -9.11 -1.26 2.62
C GLN A 66 -8.07 -2.33 3.00
N ALA A 67 -8.30 -3.58 2.63
CA ALA A 67 -7.39 -4.68 2.94
C ALA A 67 -6.02 -4.47 2.28
N THR A 68 -6.00 -4.17 0.98
CA THR A 68 -4.75 -3.92 0.25
C THR A 68 -4.00 -2.70 0.80
N LYS A 69 -4.69 -1.61 1.12
CA LYS A 69 -4.08 -0.44 1.80
C LYS A 69 -3.45 -0.87 3.12
N TYR A 70 -4.22 -1.51 4.00
CA TYR A 70 -3.74 -1.88 5.33
C TYR A 70 -2.47 -2.74 5.23
N LEU A 71 -2.49 -3.78 4.38
CA LEU A 71 -1.37 -4.69 4.19
C LEU A 71 -0.12 -3.98 3.66
N VAL A 72 -0.27 -3.08 2.69
CA VAL A 72 0.85 -2.31 2.12
C VAL A 72 1.55 -1.45 3.18
N TYR A 73 0.80 -0.79 4.06
CA TYR A 73 1.37 0.10 5.09
C TYR A 73 1.90 -0.66 6.33
N HIS A 74 1.27 -1.76 6.72
CA HIS A 74 1.53 -2.45 7.99
C HIS A 74 2.43 -3.68 7.85
N ASN A 75 2.79 -4.12 6.65
CA ASN A 75 3.64 -5.29 6.47
C ASN A 75 5.08 -5.07 6.95
N THR A 76 5.49 -5.88 7.93
CA THR A 76 6.86 -5.94 8.47
C THR A 76 7.73 -6.99 7.77
N GLY A 77 7.15 -7.94 7.03
CA GLY A 77 7.88 -8.99 6.34
C GLY A 77 8.47 -8.56 4.98
N SER A 78 9.28 -9.42 4.37
CA SER A 78 9.83 -9.17 3.03
C SER A 78 8.72 -9.05 1.98
N TYR A 79 7.72 -9.92 2.05
CA TYR A 79 6.55 -9.96 1.17
C TYR A 79 5.25 -10.03 1.98
N ILE A 80 4.14 -9.60 1.37
CA ILE A 80 2.80 -9.74 1.94
C ILE A 80 2.32 -11.17 1.66
N PRO A 81 1.99 -11.97 2.69
CA PRO A 81 1.52 -13.34 2.50
C PRO A 81 0.05 -13.38 2.10
N ASP A 82 -0.29 -14.34 1.23
CA ASP A 82 -1.67 -14.75 0.98
C ASP A 82 -2.07 -15.80 2.04
N HIS A 83 -2.82 -15.39 3.05
CA HIS A 83 -3.17 -16.27 4.17
C HIS A 83 -4.58 -16.84 4.01
N GLN A 84 -4.66 -18.16 4.06
CA GLN A 84 -5.90 -18.89 4.30
C GLN A 84 -6.13 -19.13 5.80
N PRO A 85 -7.37 -19.35 6.25
CA PRO A 85 -7.63 -19.80 7.61
C PRO A 85 -6.95 -21.14 7.92
N ARG A 86 -6.63 -21.37 9.19
CA ARG A 86 -5.88 -22.57 9.61
C ARG A 86 -6.55 -23.88 9.20
N GLU A 87 -7.88 -23.93 9.25
CA GLU A 87 -8.65 -25.12 8.86
C GLU A 87 -8.46 -25.48 7.38
N PHE A 88 -8.30 -24.48 6.50
CA PHE A 88 -8.03 -24.68 5.08
C PHE A 88 -6.61 -25.18 4.80
N ILE A 89 -5.71 -25.08 5.78
CA ILE A 89 -4.33 -25.55 5.69
C ILE A 89 -4.20 -26.96 6.27
N LEU A 90 -4.85 -27.22 7.40
CA LEU A 90 -4.79 -28.53 8.07
C LEU A 90 -5.63 -29.59 7.37
N GLU A 91 -6.83 -29.22 6.93
CA GLU A 91 -7.78 -30.10 6.24
C GLU A 91 -8.29 -29.39 4.97
N PRO A 92 -7.40 -29.23 3.97
CA PRO A 92 -7.74 -28.47 2.77
C PRO A 92 -8.93 -29.11 2.04
N PRO A 93 -9.94 -28.32 1.65
CA PRO A 93 -10.96 -28.83 0.75
C PRO A 93 -10.32 -29.22 -0.59
N ALA A 94 -10.97 -30.09 -1.37
CA ALA A 94 -10.42 -30.55 -2.65
C ALA A 94 -10.10 -29.41 -3.64
N ASN A 95 -10.76 -28.25 -3.52
CA ASN A 95 -10.51 -27.06 -4.31
C ASN A 95 -9.52 -26.06 -3.68
N ALA A 96 -8.84 -26.41 -2.59
CA ALA A 96 -7.88 -25.53 -1.91
C ALA A 96 -6.82 -24.90 -2.83
N PRO A 97 -6.24 -25.61 -3.83
CA PRO A 97 -5.27 -24.99 -4.75
C PRO A 97 -5.82 -23.79 -5.52
N SER A 98 -7.13 -23.70 -5.68
CA SER A 98 -7.83 -22.64 -6.39
C SER A 98 -8.39 -21.54 -5.49
N LEU A 99 -8.16 -21.61 -4.17
CA LEU A 99 -8.64 -20.66 -3.16
C LEU A 99 -7.55 -19.65 -2.77
N HIS A 100 -6.93 -19.03 -3.77
CA HIS A 100 -5.80 -18.12 -3.59
C HIS A 100 -5.97 -16.83 -4.38
N MET A 101 -5.37 -15.77 -3.89
CA MET A 101 -5.28 -14.54 -4.66
C MET A 101 -4.48 -14.78 -5.95
N PRO A 102 -4.98 -14.29 -7.11
CA PRO A 102 -4.20 -14.35 -8.33
C PRO A 102 -2.81 -13.71 -8.14
N GLN A 103 -1.75 -14.43 -8.55
CA GLN A 103 -0.36 -14.03 -8.29
C GLN A 103 -0.02 -12.64 -8.81
N HIS A 104 -0.52 -12.28 -10.00
CA HIS A 104 -0.32 -10.94 -10.56
C HIS A 104 -0.89 -9.82 -9.66
N ILE A 105 -1.99 -10.07 -8.93
CA ILE A 105 -2.55 -9.11 -7.97
C ILE A 105 -1.64 -9.01 -6.75
N MET A 106 -1.15 -10.14 -6.24
CA MET A 106 -0.19 -10.15 -5.13
C MET A 106 1.11 -9.41 -5.50
N HIS A 107 1.57 -9.52 -6.75
CA HIS A 107 2.69 -8.73 -7.26
C HIS A 107 2.40 -7.22 -7.23
N GLN A 108 1.20 -6.79 -7.64
CA GLN A 108 0.83 -5.37 -7.59
C GLN A 108 0.77 -4.80 -6.17
N ILE A 109 0.24 -5.57 -5.21
CA ILE A 109 0.22 -5.16 -3.79
C ILE A 109 1.66 -5.01 -3.27
N ASN A 110 2.55 -5.96 -3.57
CA ASN A 110 3.96 -5.88 -3.16
C ASN A 110 4.71 -4.74 -3.88
N ALA A 111 4.41 -4.47 -5.16
CA ALA A 111 4.97 -3.36 -5.92
C ALA A 111 4.55 -2.00 -5.33
N ALA A 112 3.29 -1.84 -4.93
CA ALA A 112 2.80 -0.65 -4.23
C ALA A 112 3.58 -0.43 -2.93
N ARG A 113 3.82 -1.48 -2.14
CA ARG A 113 4.65 -1.41 -0.94
C ARG A 113 6.09 -1.00 -1.25
N ALA A 114 6.73 -1.62 -2.23
CA ALA A 114 8.09 -1.27 -2.63
C ALA A 114 8.17 0.21 -3.05
N ARG A 115 7.16 0.71 -3.76
CA ARG A 115 7.09 2.12 -4.16
C ARG A 115 7.01 3.06 -2.97
N LEU A 116 6.23 2.77 -1.94
CA LEU A 116 6.19 3.60 -0.72
C LEU A 116 7.58 3.73 -0.10
N LYS A 117 8.35 2.64 -0.02
CA LYS A 117 9.73 2.67 0.48
C LYS A 117 10.61 3.59 -0.36
N THR A 118 10.52 3.48 -1.69
CA THR A 118 11.29 4.31 -2.62
C THR A 118 10.96 5.80 -2.47
N ILE A 119 9.68 6.17 -2.35
CA ILE A 119 9.29 7.57 -2.25
C ILE A 119 9.71 8.15 -0.90
N LEU A 120 9.51 7.40 0.20
CA LEU A 120 9.96 7.86 1.53
C LEU A 120 11.47 8.12 1.55
N HIS A 121 12.24 7.20 0.95
CA HIS A 121 13.67 7.38 0.81
C HIS A 121 14.01 8.61 -0.03
N ARG A 122 13.39 8.80 -1.19
CA ARG A 122 13.63 9.98 -2.02
C ARG A 122 13.29 11.27 -1.26
N ALA A 123 12.15 11.33 -0.59
CA ALA A 123 11.70 12.50 0.14
C ALA A 123 12.69 12.91 1.24
N LEU A 124 13.27 11.95 1.97
CA LEU A 124 14.21 12.23 3.05
C LEU A 124 15.65 12.49 2.57
N TYR A 125 16.09 11.87 1.47
CA TYR A 125 17.49 11.88 1.04
C TYR A 125 17.79 12.77 -0.18
N THR A 126 16.80 13.20 -0.97
CA THR A 126 17.01 14.19 -2.03
C THR A 126 17.60 15.53 -1.50
N PRO A 127 17.19 16.05 -0.32
CA PRO A 127 17.82 17.23 0.25
C PRO A 127 19.31 17.04 0.59
N ILE A 128 19.69 15.85 1.06
CA ILE A 128 21.09 15.49 1.32
C ILE A 128 21.87 15.43 0.01
N ASP A 129 21.34 14.78 -1.02
CA ASP A 129 21.97 14.72 -2.34
C ASP A 129 22.23 16.11 -2.91
N ARG A 130 21.26 17.02 -2.75
CA ARG A 130 21.41 18.43 -3.12
C ARG A 130 22.52 19.13 -2.32
N LEU A 131 22.51 18.99 -0.99
CA LEU A 131 23.54 19.56 -0.11
C LEU A 131 24.95 19.10 -0.53
N LEU A 132 25.13 17.79 -0.77
CA LEU A 132 26.42 17.20 -1.14
C LEU A 132 26.93 17.66 -2.52
N LYS A 133 26.01 17.88 -3.47
CA LYS A 133 26.37 18.31 -4.84
C LYS A 133 26.65 19.81 -4.93
N GLU A 134 25.85 20.63 -4.25
CA GLU A 134 25.82 22.08 -4.44
C GLU A 134 26.64 22.85 -3.38
N ALA A 135 26.72 22.37 -2.14
CA ALA A 135 27.34 23.15 -1.07
C ALA A 135 28.88 23.07 -1.11
N ARG A 136 29.52 24.24 -1.00
CA ARG A 136 30.98 24.41 -0.87
C ARG A 136 31.39 25.13 0.41
N CYS A 137 30.45 25.40 1.32
CA CYS A 137 30.72 26.07 2.59
C CYS A 137 31.26 25.10 3.65
N ASN A 138 31.94 25.66 4.65
CA ASN A 138 32.35 24.94 5.86
C ASN A 138 31.16 24.54 6.75
N CYS A 139 29.97 25.09 6.50
CA CYS A 139 28.74 24.78 7.21
C CYS A 139 28.08 23.46 6.79
N ALA A 140 28.37 22.96 5.59
CA ALA A 140 27.69 21.80 5.01
C ALA A 140 27.90 20.50 5.80
N PRO A 141 29.12 20.18 6.31
CA PRO A 141 29.31 19.01 7.16
C PRO A 141 28.48 19.05 8.43
N THR A 142 28.38 20.22 9.08
CA THR A 142 27.56 20.41 10.28
C THR A 142 26.07 20.24 9.99
N ILE A 143 25.59 20.80 8.88
CA ILE A 143 24.20 20.65 8.44
C ILE A 143 23.87 19.18 8.19
N LEU A 144 24.73 18.46 7.46
CA LEU A 144 24.55 17.04 7.17
C LEU A 144 24.52 16.20 8.44
N TYR A 145 25.52 16.38 9.30
CA TYR A 145 25.62 15.65 10.57
C TYR A 145 24.39 15.86 11.44
N ASN A 146 23.90 17.10 11.54
CA ASN A 146 22.75 17.42 12.38
C ASN A 146 21.44 16.86 11.81
N TYR A 147 21.28 16.86 10.48
CA TYR A 147 20.12 16.24 9.84
C TYR A 147 20.09 14.73 10.08
N GLU A 148 21.18 14.04 9.77
CA GLU A 148 21.30 12.59 9.96
C GLU A 148 21.21 12.20 11.44
N SER A 149 21.80 12.99 12.35
CA SER A 149 21.70 12.76 13.80
C SER A 149 20.27 12.96 14.31
N SER A 150 19.53 13.93 13.76
CA SER A 150 18.13 14.14 14.10
C SER A 150 17.25 13.00 13.57
N LEU A 151 17.52 12.50 12.36
CA LEU A 151 16.88 11.30 11.83
C LEU A 151 17.21 10.07 12.68
N ALA A 152 18.46 9.90 13.12
CA ALA A 152 18.86 8.79 13.99
C ALA A 152 18.15 8.79 15.34
N ARG A 153 17.92 9.97 15.93
CA ARG A 153 17.13 10.11 17.17
C ARG A 153 15.68 9.66 17.03
N THR A 154 15.11 9.68 15.83
CA THR A 154 13.77 9.13 15.60
C THR A 154 13.74 7.60 15.63
N GLY A 155 14.89 6.93 15.50
CA GLY A 155 14.97 5.48 15.35
C GLY A 155 14.68 4.98 13.92
N VAL A 156 14.51 5.89 12.95
CA VAL A 156 14.30 5.54 11.53
C VAL A 156 15.62 5.36 10.78
N TRP A 157 16.72 5.95 11.24
CA TRP A 157 18.01 5.80 10.58
C TRP A 157 18.73 4.50 10.99
N PRO A 158 19.40 3.79 10.06
CA PRO A 158 19.34 3.95 8.61
C PRO A 158 17.97 3.52 8.04
N LEU A 159 17.39 4.34 7.17
CA LEU A 159 16.02 4.13 6.67
C LEU A 159 15.83 2.77 5.99
N GLU A 160 16.80 2.33 5.20
CA GLU A 160 16.73 1.05 4.51
C GLU A 160 16.60 -0.11 5.50
N SER A 161 17.48 -0.16 6.50
CA SER A 161 17.44 -1.16 7.58
C SER A 161 16.12 -1.13 8.34
N LYS A 162 15.61 0.07 8.66
CA LYS A 162 14.30 0.24 9.30
C LYS A 162 13.17 -0.31 8.43
N LEU A 163 13.15 0.01 7.14
CA LEU A 163 12.10 -0.46 6.23
C LEU A 163 12.23 -1.95 5.86
N MET A 164 13.33 -2.61 6.20
CA MET A 164 13.49 -4.06 6.08
C MET A 164 12.88 -4.83 7.24
N SER A 165 12.98 -4.31 8.48
CA SER A 165 12.51 -4.97 9.69
C SER A 165 11.15 -4.46 10.19
N ASP A 166 10.74 -3.27 9.75
CA ASP A 166 9.55 -2.58 10.24
C ASP A 166 8.57 -2.20 9.13
N SER A 167 7.37 -1.82 9.55
CA SER A 167 6.33 -1.37 8.63
C SER A 167 6.53 0.09 8.20
N VAL A 168 5.98 0.44 7.03
CA VAL A 168 6.01 1.83 6.53
C VAL A 168 5.29 2.76 7.51
N ILE A 169 4.18 2.31 8.10
CA ILE A 169 3.44 3.13 9.07
C ILE A 169 4.24 3.34 10.36
N SER A 170 5.00 2.33 10.83
CA SER A 170 5.91 2.49 11.97
C SER A 170 6.97 3.55 11.68
N ALA A 171 7.61 3.50 10.50
CA ALA A 171 8.61 4.51 10.13
C ALA A 171 8.01 5.93 10.08
N ILE A 172 6.81 6.11 9.50
CA ILE A 172 6.12 7.41 9.46
C ILE A 172 5.75 7.91 10.86
N HIS A 173 5.37 6.99 11.74
CA HIS A 173 5.08 7.29 13.14
C HIS A 173 6.33 7.77 13.86
N ASP A 174 7.44 7.05 13.73
CA ASP A 174 8.70 7.34 14.41
C ASP A 174 9.28 8.69 13.97
N LEU A 175 9.15 9.05 12.68
CA LEU A 175 9.51 10.38 12.17
C LEU A 175 8.74 11.55 12.82
N ARG A 176 7.68 11.31 13.62
CA ARG A 176 7.03 12.35 14.44
C ARG A 176 7.96 12.93 15.49
N ALA A 177 8.92 12.15 15.96
CA ALA A 177 9.90 12.56 16.97
C ALA A 177 11.04 13.41 16.39
N TYR A 178 11.01 13.70 15.08
CA TYR A 178 12.02 14.54 14.44
C TYR A 178 11.99 15.97 15.01
N ASP A 179 13.13 16.46 15.46
CA ASP A 179 13.32 17.84 15.91
C ASP A 179 14.59 18.42 15.25
N GLY A 180 14.40 19.22 14.21
CA GLY A 180 15.50 19.91 13.53
C GLY A 180 16.00 21.16 14.26
N LYS A 181 15.19 21.74 15.16
CA LYS A 181 15.47 23.04 15.81
C LYS A 181 16.46 22.94 16.95
N GLN A 182 16.64 21.74 17.50
CA GLN A 182 17.56 21.47 18.60
C GLN A 182 19.02 21.92 18.33
N TRP A 183 19.43 22.02 17.06
CA TRP A 183 20.84 22.23 16.71
C TRP A 183 21.27 23.68 16.42
N GLN A 184 20.39 24.69 16.51
CA GLN A 184 20.66 26.13 16.30
C GLN A 184 21.79 26.45 15.28
N ILE A 185 21.69 25.88 14.08
CA ILE A 185 22.81 25.90 13.12
C ILE A 185 22.94 27.29 12.49
N GLN A 186 24.12 27.88 12.59
CA GLN A 186 24.47 29.05 11.78
C GLN A 186 24.80 28.60 10.35
N THR A 187 23.88 28.87 9.43
CA THR A 187 24.09 28.60 7.99
C THR A 187 24.77 29.79 7.32
N CYS A 188 25.46 29.56 6.19
CA CYS A 188 26.06 30.64 5.41
C CYS A 188 25.03 31.48 4.61
N GLY A 189 23.73 31.20 4.74
CA GLY A 189 22.65 31.86 3.99
C GLY A 189 22.52 31.45 2.52
N SER A 190 23.38 30.55 2.01
CA SER A 190 23.25 30.06 0.64
C SER A 190 22.05 29.13 0.48
N LEU A 191 21.39 29.18 -0.69
CA LEU A 191 20.28 28.27 -1.04
C LEU A 191 20.63 26.78 -0.88
N ALA A 192 21.90 26.41 -1.09
CA ALA A 192 22.38 25.04 -0.93
C ALA A 192 22.55 24.62 0.53
N CYS A 193 22.44 25.54 1.50
CA CYS A 193 22.61 25.29 2.93
C CYS A 193 21.42 25.75 3.76
N THR A 194 20.40 26.34 3.13
CA THR A 194 19.15 26.74 3.78
C THR A 194 18.08 25.70 3.48
N PHE A 195 17.98 24.71 4.37
CA PHE A 195 16.93 23.70 4.34
C PHE A 195 16.02 23.84 5.55
N ASP A 196 14.72 23.75 5.32
CA ASP A 196 13.75 23.54 6.38
C ASP A 196 13.54 22.04 6.55
N PHE A 197 14.38 21.43 7.39
CA PHE A 197 14.35 19.99 7.60
C PHE A 197 13.07 19.52 8.29
N ASP A 198 12.49 20.34 9.18
CA ASP A 198 11.22 20.02 9.81
C ASP A 198 10.13 19.94 8.73
N LYS A 199 10.08 20.92 7.83
CA LYS A 199 9.12 20.91 6.71
C LYS A 199 9.33 19.72 5.78
N ILE A 200 10.58 19.37 5.47
CA ILE A 200 10.91 18.19 4.65
C ILE A 200 10.34 16.92 5.30
N VAL A 201 10.62 16.69 6.58
CA VAL A 201 10.19 15.48 7.29
C VAL A 201 8.66 15.45 7.45
N ILE A 202 8.03 16.58 7.77
CA ILE A 202 6.56 16.69 7.84
C ILE A 202 5.93 16.36 6.49
N THR A 203 6.42 16.99 5.41
CA THR A 203 5.90 16.76 4.05
C THR A 203 6.06 15.30 3.64
N ALA A 204 7.23 14.71 3.87
CA ALA A 204 7.50 13.31 3.57
C ALA A 204 6.52 12.37 4.30
N ARG A 205 6.22 12.64 5.57
CA ARG A 205 5.27 11.84 6.36
C ARG A 205 3.84 11.94 5.83
N GLU A 206 3.39 13.16 5.51
CA GLU A 206 2.03 13.43 5.02
C GLU A 206 1.81 12.85 3.62
N GLU A 207 2.79 13.01 2.73
CA GLU A 207 2.76 12.48 1.37
C GLU A 207 2.68 10.95 1.39
N ILE A 208 3.59 10.28 2.11
CA ILE A 208 3.62 8.82 2.16
C ILE A 208 2.40 8.27 2.88
N GLY A 209 1.95 8.89 3.97
CA GLY A 209 0.79 8.44 4.73
C GLY A 209 -0.51 8.37 3.91
N ASN A 210 -0.60 9.18 2.85
CA ASN A 210 -1.78 9.28 1.99
C ASN A 210 -1.53 8.83 0.54
N TYR A 211 -0.32 8.38 0.20
CA TYR A 211 0.07 8.07 -1.17
C TYR A 211 -0.79 6.96 -1.81
N PHE A 212 -1.10 5.89 -1.08
CA PHE A 212 -1.81 4.73 -1.61
C PHE A 212 -3.13 4.48 -0.87
N THR A 213 -4.24 4.40 -1.62
CA THR A 213 -5.59 4.19 -1.04
C THR A 213 -6.04 2.73 -1.09
N GLY A 214 -5.21 1.83 -1.63
CA GLY A 214 -5.59 0.45 -1.91
C GLY A 214 -5.73 0.21 -3.42
N LEU A 215 -5.77 -1.05 -3.82
CA LEU A 215 -6.12 -1.43 -5.18
C LEU A 215 -7.62 -1.24 -5.43
N CYS A 216 -7.98 -0.83 -6.64
CA CYS A 216 -9.33 -0.54 -7.07
C CYS A 216 -9.82 -1.61 -8.05
N LEU A 217 -10.82 -2.40 -7.63
CA LEU A 217 -11.39 -3.45 -8.48
C LEU A 217 -12.03 -2.91 -9.76
N ASP A 218 -12.58 -1.69 -9.72
CA ASP A 218 -13.19 -1.08 -10.91
C ASP A 218 -12.11 -0.72 -11.94
N CYS A 219 -10.97 -0.15 -11.51
CA CYS A 219 -9.80 0.05 -12.36
C CYS A 219 -9.22 -1.27 -12.90
N MET A 220 -9.14 -2.30 -12.06
CA MET A 220 -8.67 -3.64 -12.47
C MET A 220 -9.60 -4.28 -13.50
N THR A 221 -10.89 -3.98 -13.43
CA THR A 221 -11.90 -4.48 -14.39
C THR A 221 -11.84 -3.68 -15.68
N ALA A 222 -11.77 -2.36 -15.59
CA ALA A 222 -11.75 -1.45 -16.75
C ALA A 222 -10.48 -1.59 -17.60
N SER A 223 -9.35 -1.95 -16.98
CA SER A 223 -8.05 -2.09 -17.65
C SER A 223 -7.84 -3.45 -18.35
N LYS A 224 -8.84 -4.33 -18.34
CA LYS A 224 -8.81 -5.58 -19.11
C LYS A 224 -9.36 -5.36 -20.51
N GLY A 225 -8.68 -5.90 -21.51
CA GLY A 225 -9.16 -5.94 -22.89
C GLY A 225 -8.16 -5.40 -23.92
N ALA A 226 -8.54 -5.47 -25.19
CA ALA A 226 -7.71 -5.04 -26.32
C ALA A 226 -7.47 -3.51 -26.36
N ASP A 227 -8.29 -2.73 -25.64
CA ASP A 227 -8.21 -1.27 -25.54
C ASP A 227 -7.44 -0.79 -24.30
N ALA A 228 -6.80 -1.71 -23.55
CA ALA A 228 -6.09 -1.39 -22.32
C ALA A 228 -4.97 -0.36 -22.53
N ASP A 229 -4.23 -0.44 -23.64
CA ASP A 229 -3.16 0.49 -23.96
C ASP A 229 -3.70 1.91 -24.20
N GLU A 230 -4.79 2.04 -24.95
CA GLU A 230 -5.43 3.33 -25.17
C GLU A 230 -5.93 3.94 -23.85
N LYS A 231 -6.54 3.11 -22.99
CA LYS A 231 -6.98 3.51 -21.63
C LYS A 231 -5.80 3.96 -20.75
N TYR A 232 -4.65 3.30 -20.86
CA TYR A 232 -3.45 3.68 -20.11
C TYR A 232 -2.95 5.07 -20.52
N TRP A 233 -2.82 5.30 -21.83
CA TRP A 233 -2.33 6.57 -22.35
C TRP A 233 -3.32 7.71 -22.16
N SER A 234 -4.63 7.45 -22.21
CA SER A 234 -5.66 8.46 -21.96
C SER A 234 -5.59 8.99 -20.52
N HIS A 235 -5.31 8.12 -19.55
CA HIS A 235 -5.18 8.48 -18.14
C HIS A 235 -3.85 9.14 -17.78
N SER A 236 -2.84 9.08 -18.67
CA SER A 236 -1.55 9.76 -18.46
C SER A 236 -1.60 11.27 -18.74
N LYS A 237 -2.76 11.80 -19.17
CA LYS A 237 -2.94 13.22 -19.51
C LYS A 237 -3.09 14.10 -18.25
N PRO A 238 -2.62 15.36 -18.27
CA PRO A 238 -2.86 16.29 -17.18
C PRO A 238 -4.36 16.51 -16.92
N GLY A 239 -4.74 16.66 -15.65
CA GLY A 239 -6.12 16.97 -15.24
C GLY A 239 -7.09 15.79 -15.26
N VAL A 240 -6.61 14.57 -15.48
CA VAL A 240 -7.44 13.35 -15.39
C VAL A 240 -7.87 13.13 -13.95
N ASN A 241 -9.16 12.83 -13.76
CA ASN A 241 -9.65 12.34 -12.49
C ASN A 241 -9.43 10.82 -12.38
N TRP A 242 -8.54 10.40 -11.49
CA TRP A 242 -8.05 9.02 -11.42
C TRP A 242 -9.10 8.00 -10.93
N ASP A 243 -10.10 8.44 -10.19
CA ASP A 243 -11.18 7.60 -9.65
C ASP A 243 -12.51 7.78 -10.41
N GLN A 244 -12.49 8.39 -11.59
CA GLN A 244 -13.70 8.60 -12.38
C GLN A 244 -14.39 7.27 -12.69
N GLY A 245 -15.64 7.13 -12.23
CA GLY A 245 -16.43 5.90 -12.42
C GLY A 245 -16.09 4.76 -11.46
N CYS A 246 -15.20 4.98 -10.48
CA CYS A 246 -14.88 3.99 -9.45
C CYS A 246 -15.79 4.14 -8.22
N ALA A 247 -16.13 3.02 -7.58
CA ALA A 247 -16.93 3.00 -6.35
C ALA A 247 -16.14 3.46 -5.10
N VAL A 248 -14.81 3.48 -5.18
CA VAL A 248 -13.90 3.91 -4.11
C VAL A 248 -13.06 5.07 -4.63
N SER A 249 -13.05 6.18 -3.90
CA SER A 249 -12.21 7.33 -4.25
C SER A 249 -10.73 7.02 -4.06
N HIS A 250 -9.91 7.39 -5.03
CA HIS A 250 -8.47 7.13 -5.01
C HIS A 250 -7.67 8.01 -5.98
N GLY A 251 -6.37 8.14 -5.73
CA GLY A 251 -5.47 8.91 -6.60
C GLY A 251 -4.76 8.05 -7.66
N GLN A 252 -3.83 8.70 -8.35
CA GLN A 252 -2.96 8.09 -9.36
C GLN A 252 -2.28 6.79 -8.89
N PRO A 253 -1.71 6.68 -7.66
CA PRO A 253 -0.97 5.48 -7.30
C PRO A 253 -1.87 4.24 -7.24
N SER A 254 -3.07 4.38 -6.68
CA SER A 254 -4.07 3.32 -6.65
C SER A 254 -4.49 2.90 -8.06
N TRP A 255 -4.75 3.85 -8.95
CA TRP A 255 -5.04 3.55 -10.36
C TRP A 255 -3.90 2.79 -11.03
N TYR A 256 -2.65 3.27 -10.89
CA TYR A 256 -1.47 2.71 -11.53
C TYR A 256 -1.24 1.25 -11.13
N PHE A 257 -1.26 0.93 -9.84
CA PHE A 257 -1.08 -0.45 -9.37
C PHE A 257 -2.31 -1.34 -9.64
N SER A 258 -3.47 -0.75 -9.94
CA SER A 258 -4.70 -1.46 -10.31
C SER A 258 -4.80 -1.71 -11.81
N PHE A 259 -3.88 -1.17 -12.62
CA PHE A 259 -3.88 -1.39 -14.06
C PHE A 259 -3.39 -2.82 -14.37
N MET A 260 -4.23 -3.62 -15.02
CA MET A 260 -3.95 -5.02 -15.34
C MET A 260 -3.37 -5.22 -16.74
N GLY A 261 -3.46 -4.21 -17.61
CA GLY A 261 -2.98 -4.27 -18.98
C GLY A 261 -3.78 -5.20 -19.90
N PRO A 262 -3.45 -5.19 -21.20
CA PRO A 262 -3.92 -6.23 -22.09
C PRO A 262 -3.35 -7.55 -21.55
N ARG A 263 -4.22 -8.55 -21.32
CA ARG A 263 -3.75 -9.90 -21.07
C ARG A 263 -3.05 -10.34 -22.36
N GLU A 264 -1.72 -10.24 -22.42
CA GLU A 264 -1.00 -11.36 -22.99
C GLU A 264 -1.34 -12.51 -22.04
N ASP A 265 -2.01 -13.53 -22.55
CA ASP A 265 -2.09 -14.80 -21.85
C ASP A 265 -0.64 -15.18 -21.55
N MET A 266 -0.17 -14.86 -20.34
CA MET A 266 0.98 -15.52 -19.76
C MET A 266 0.51 -16.95 -19.59
N THR A 267 0.68 -17.71 -20.67
CA THR A 267 0.61 -19.15 -20.74
C THR A 267 1.33 -19.68 -19.50
N GLU A 268 0.55 -20.15 -18.53
CA GLU A 268 0.99 -21.20 -17.63
C GLU A 268 1.25 -22.47 -18.44
#